data_AF-A0A427M538-F1
#
_entry.id   AF-A0A427M538-F1
#
_cell.length_a   1.000
_cell.length_b   1.000
_cell.length_c   1.000
_cell.angle_alpha   90.00
_cell.angle_beta   90.00
_cell.angle_gamma   90.00
#
_symmetry.space_group_name_H-M   'P 1'
#
loop_
_entity.id
_entity.type
_entity.pdbx_description
1 polymer ?
#
loop_
_entity_poly.entity_id
_entity_poly.type
_entity_poly.pdbx_seq_one_letter_code
_entity_poly.pdbx_strand_id
1 'polypeptide(L)' 'MKKAHSKPGLPLSVPFEIPTTWTPEQAIAVFDMLTEIRDRIWDQYNVQIQTELQSQLSCDDHQ' A
#
# COMPACT_ATOMS: atom_id res chain seq x y z
N MET A 1 23.60 -28.23 -5.21
CA MET A 1 24.00 -26.84 -5.50
C MET A 1 22.89 -25.92 -5.01
N LYS A 2 23.24 -24.91 -4.22
CA LYS A 2 22.34 -24.13 -3.35
C LYS A 2 21.66 -23.04 -4.18
N LYS A 3 20.34 -23.10 -4.33
CA LYS A 3 19.55 -22.07 -5.03
C LYS A 3 19.53 -20.82 -4.15
N ALA A 4 20.21 -19.77 -4.60
CA ALA A 4 20.19 -18.47 -3.95
C ALA A 4 18.76 -17.93 -4.00
N HIS A 5 18.17 -17.71 -2.84
CA HIS A 5 16.85 -17.09 -2.72
C HIS A 5 17.03 -15.60 -2.95
N SER A 6 16.69 -15.12 -4.14
CA SER A 6 16.54 -13.69 -4.41
C SER A 6 15.45 -13.16 -3.47
N LYS A 7 15.85 -12.40 -2.46
CA LYS A 7 14.90 -11.69 -1.60
C LYS A 7 14.10 -10.74 -2.49
N PRO A 8 12.76 -10.83 -2.54
CA PRO A 8 11.96 -9.83 -3.24
C PRO A 8 12.30 -8.46 -2.64
N GLY A 9 12.59 -7.50 -3.51
CA GLY A 9 13.06 -6.17 -3.14
C GLY A 9 12.15 -5.57 -2.06
N LEU A 10 12.77 -5.23 -0.93
CA LEU A 10 12.10 -4.49 0.14
C LEU A 10 11.44 -3.26 -0.50
N PRO A 11 10.14 -2.99 -0.26
CA PRO A 11 9.54 -1.76 -0.74
C PRO A 11 10.34 -0.59 -0.18
N LEU A 12 10.87 0.25 -1.07
CA LEU A 12 11.47 1.52 -0.71
C LEU A 12 10.40 2.33 0.02
N SER A 13 10.41 2.33 1.35
CA SER A 13 9.53 3.17 2.15
C SER A 13 9.90 4.61 1.83
N VAL A 14 9.13 5.27 0.97
CA VAL A 14 9.35 6.67 0.62
C VAL A 14 8.87 7.49 1.82
N PRO A 15 9.76 8.20 2.55
CA PRO A 15 9.31 9.10 3.59
C PRO A 15 8.53 10.23 2.92
N PHE A 16 7.22 10.28 3.15
CA PHE A 16 6.35 11.32 2.60
C PHE A 16 6.10 12.37 3.70
N GLU A 17 6.96 13.39 3.74
CA GLU A 17 6.70 14.59 4.56
C GLU A 17 5.64 15.46 3.87
N ILE A 18 4.54 15.72 4.58
CA ILE A 18 3.48 16.63 4.12
C ILE A 18 3.89 18.07 4.44
N PRO A 19 4.07 18.96 3.45
CA PRO A 19 4.32 20.37 3.70
C PRO A 19 3.15 21.01 4.44
N THR A 20 3.42 21.74 5.52
CA THR A 20 2.42 22.51 6.28
C THR A 20 1.99 23.80 5.59
N THR A 21 2.61 24.13 4.45
CA THR A 21 2.41 25.38 3.70
C THR A 21 1.37 25.26 2.58
N TRP A 22 0.70 24.10 2.45
CA TRP A 22 -0.29 23.90 1.40
C TRP A 22 -1.48 24.84 1.56
N THR A 23 -1.93 25.39 0.44
CA THR A 23 -3.26 26.01 0.40
C THR A 23 -4.34 24.91 0.44
N PRO A 24 -5.57 25.24 0.85
CA PRO A 24 -6.67 24.27 0.86
C PRO A 24 -6.88 23.59 -0.50
N GLU A 25 -6.78 24.34 -1.60
CA GLU A 25 -6.92 23.82 -2.97
C GLU A 25 -5.81 22.82 -3.33
N GLN A 26 -4.57 23.10 -2.91
CA GLN A 26 -3.45 22.19 -3.12
C GLN A 26 -3.62 20.89 -2.32
N ALA A 27 -4.08 20.98 -1.08
CA ALA A 27 -4.35 19.81 -0.25
C ALA A 27 -5.45 18.93 -0.87
N ILE A 28 -6.50 19.54 -1.44
CA ILE A 28 -7.56 18.82 -2.15
C ILE A 28 -7.02 18.12 -3.40
N ALA A 29 -6.24 18.81 -4.23
CA ALA A 29 -5.67 18.23 -5.44
C ALA A 29 -4.79 17.00 -5.14
N VAL A 30 -3.98 17.06 -4.09
CA VAL A 30 -3.16 15.91 -3.66
C VAL A 30 -4.04 14.81 -3.07
N PHE A 31 -5.08 15.15 -2.31
CA PHE A 31 -6.02 14.17 -1.77
C PHE A 31 -6.74 13.39 -2.87
N ASP A 32 -7.17 14.07 -3.94
CA ASP A 32 -7.79 13.43 -5.10
C ASP A 32 -6.79 12.52 -5.83
N MET A 33 -5.55 12.99 -6.04
CA MET A 33 -4.49 12.17 -6.63
C MET A 33 -4.23 10.89 -5.82
N LEU A 34 -4.17 10.98 -4.49
CA LEU A 34 -4.01 9.80 -3.62
C LEU A 34 -5.21 8.86 -3.71
N THR A 35 -6.42 9.41 -3.82
CA THR A 35 -7.66 8.67 -4.01
C THR A 35 -7.63 7.88 -5.33
N GLU A 36 -7.23 8.51 -6.42
CA GLU A 36 -7.09 7.86 -7.73
C GLU A 36 -6.03 6.75 -7.70
N ILE A 37 -4.89 6.98 -7.05
CA ILE A 37 -3.84 5.97 -6.88
C ILE A 37 -4.39 4.78 -6.09
N ARG A 38 -5.08 5.03 -4.98
CA ARG A 38 -5.73 3.99 -4.18
C ARG A 38 -6.70 3.18 -5.02
N ASP A 39 -7.55 3.84 -5.81
CA ASP A 39 -8.52 3.16 -6.67
C ASP A 39 -7.84 2.28 -7.73
N ARG A 40 -6.74 2.73 -8.33
CA ARG A 40 -5.95 1.90 -9.27
C ARG A 40 -5.29 0.70 -8.60
N ILE A 41 -4.76 0.89 -7.39
CA ILE A 41 -4.21 -0.23 -6.60
C ILE A 41 -5.33 -1.23 -6.30
N TRP A 42 -6.51 -0.74 -5.91
CA TRP A 42 -7.65 -1.60 -5.63
C TRP A 42 -8.11 -2.36 -6.87
N ASP A 43 -8.26 -1.70 -8.01
CA ASP A 43 -8.61 -2.36 -9.27
C ASP A 43 -7.65 -3.52 -9.61
N GLN A 44 -6.35 -3.28 -9.48
CA GLN A 44 -5.32 -4.26 -9.83
C GLN A 44 -5.11 -5.36 -8.79
N TYR A 45 -5.25 -5.06 -7.50
CA TYR A 45 -4.83 -5.94 -6.39
C TYR A 45 -5.96 -6.33 -5.42
N ASN A 46 -7.22 -5.94 -5.64
CA ASN A 46 -8.31 -6.19 -4.68
C ASN A 46 -8.41 -7.65 -4.24
N VAL A 47 -8.24 -8.61 -5.15
CA VAL A 47 -8.33 -10.05 -4.81
C VAL A 47 -7.18 -10.45 -3.89
N GLN A 48 -5.95 -10.05 -4.22
CA GLN A 48 -4.76 -10.36 -3.44
C GLN A 48 -4.82 -9.71 -2.05
N ILE A 49 -5.28 -8.45 -1.97
CA ILE A 49 -5.47 -7.72 -0.71
C ILE A 49 -6.52 -8.44 0.15
N GLN A 50 -7.66 -8.83 -0.42
CA GLN A 50 -8.71 -9.53 0.31
C GLN A 50 -8.27 -10.91 0.78
N THR A 51 -7.55 -11.67 -0.06
CA THR A 51 -7.00 -12.98 0.32
C THR A 51 -6.00 -12.85 1.47
N GLU A 52 -5.09 -11.88 1.41
CA GLU A 52 -4.12 -11.63 2.48
C GLU A 52 -4.79 -11.17 3.77
N LEU A 53 -5.81 -10.31 3.68
CA LEU A 53 -6.56 -9.86 4.86
C LEU A 53 -7.33 -11.02 5.51
N GLN A 54 -7.95 -11.89 4.71
CA GLN A 54 -8.61 -13.09 5.21
C GLN A 54 -7.62 -14.08 5.83
N SER A 55 -6.44 -14.25 5.24
CA SER A 55 -5.39 -15.10 5.79
C SER A 55 -4.91 -14.61 7.15
N GLN A 56 -4.71 -13.29 7.30
CA GLN A 56 -4.33 -12.69 8.58
C GLN A 56 -5.40 -12.88 9.65
N LEU A 57 -6.66 -12.63 9.32
CA LEU A 57 -7.78 -12.82 10.25
C LEU A 57 -7.97 -14.29 10.65
N SER A 58 -7.76 -15.23 9.71
CA SER A 58 -7.84 -16.66 10.00
C SER A 58 -6.66 -17.17 10.83
N CYS A 59 -5.51 -16.49 10.83
CA CYS A 59 -4.37 -16.81 11.67
C CYS A 59 -4.48 -16.22 13.09
N ASP A 60 -5.24 -15.13 13.26
CA ASP A 60 -5.48 -14.51 14.59
C ASP A 60 -6.38 -15.38 15.50
N ASP A 61 -7.21 -16.27 14.94
CA ASP A 61 -8.08 -17.20 15.69
C ASP A 61 -7.32 -18.41 16.28
N HIS A 62 -6.02 -18.55 15.98
CA HIS A 62 -5.19 -19.69 16.38
C HIS A 62 -3.98 -19.32 17.27
N GLN A 63 -3.97 -18.16 17.93
CA GLN A 63 -2.96 -17.83 18.95
C GLN A 63 -3.50 -17.92 20.39
#